data_AF-A0A7J0AS21-F1
#
_entry.id   AF-A0A7J0AS21-F1
#
_cell.length_a   1.000
_cell.length_b   1.000
_cell.length_c   1.000
_cell.angle_alpha   90.00
_cell.angle_beta   90.00
_cell.angle_gamma   90.00
#
_symmetry.space_group_name_H-M   'P 1'
#
loop_
_entity.id
_entity.type
_entity.pdbx_description
1 polymer ?
#
loop_
_entity_poly.entity_id
_entity_poly.type
_entity_poly.pdbx_seq_one_letter_code
_entity_poly.pdbx_strand_id
1 'polypeptide(L)' 'MFQSVKVVKNGQEPTEGSYVHAISGGTITSQGVQRMLENSLEPYSAFFKKLSQGKEVEK' A
#
# COMPACT_ATOMS: atom_id res chain seq x y z
N MET A 1 4.81 -12.12 0.70
CA MET A 1 4.14 -11.49 1.86
C MET A 1 3.35 -10.29 1.34
N PHE A 2 2.19 -9.94 1.93
CA PHE A 2 1.46 -8.74 1.50
C PHE A 2 2.26 -7.49 1.85
N GLN A 3 2.33 -6.52 0.94
CA GLN A 3 2.97 -5.23 1.17
C GLN A 3 1.96 -4.13 0.85
N SER A 4 1.59 -3.34 1.87
CA SER A 4 0.67 -2.21 1.70
C SER A 4 1.34 -1.01 1.03
N VAL A 5 0.52 -0.04 0.60
CA VAL A 5 0.99 1.21 -0.01
C VAL A 5 1.50 2.16 1.07
N LYS A 6 2.74 2.63 0.92
CA LYS A 6 3.36 3.57 1.86
C LYS A 6 2.87 5.00 1.61
N VAL A 7 2.73 5.80 2.66
CA VAL A 7 2.41 7.23 2.55
C VAL A 7 3.64 8.02 2.98
N VAL A 8 4.37 8.58 2.02
CA VAL A 8 5.71 9.15 2.25
C VAL A 8 5.75 10.64 2.03
N LYS A 9 6.57 11.35 2.79
CA LYS A 9 6.85 12.76 2.50
C LYS A 9 7.57 12.89 1.15
N ASN A 10 7.35 14.00 0.47
CA ASN A 10 8.08 14.32 -0.74
C ASN A 10 9.59 14.35 -0.45
N GLY A 11 10.38 13.67 -1.28
CA GLY A 11 11.82 13.52 -1.11
C GLY A 11 12.23 12.38 -0.17
N GLN A 12 11.29 11.53 0.25
CA GLN A 12 11.53 10.32 1.07
C GLN A 12 10.91 9.08 0.39
N GLU A 13 10.99 9.01 -0.94
CA GLU A 13 10.48 7.91 -1.73
C GLU A 13 11.28 6.63 -1.48
N PRO A 14 10.61 5.48 -1.28
CA PRO A 14 11.29 4.21 -1.11
C PRO A 14 11.86 3.71 -2.45
N THR A 15 12.98 2.99 -2.40
CA THR A 15 13.57 2.36 -3.59
C THR A 15 12.70 1.23 -4.16
N GLU A 16 11.86 0.64 -3.32
CA GLU A 16 10.99 -0.48 -3.66
C GLU A 16 9.61 -0.37 -2.99
N GLY A 17 8.61 -0.95 -3.66
CA GLY A 17 7.22 -0.99 -3.23
C GLY A 17 6.41 0.24 -3.66
N SER A 18 5.09 0.09 -3.62
CA SER A 18 4.17 1.17 -4.01
C SER A 18 4.07 2.24 -2.93
N TYR A 19 4.06 3.51 -3.34
CA TYR A 19 3.91 4.64 -2.43
C TYR A 19 3.03 5.74 -3.02
N VAL A 20 2.55 6.61 -2.14
CA VAL A 20 1.90 7.88 -2.46
C VAL A 20 2.46 8.98 -1.58
N HIS A 21 2.33 10.23 -2.02
CA HIS A 21 2.79 11.38 -1.26
C HIS A 21 1.86 11.72 -0.09
N ALA A 22 2.46 12.06 1.04
CA ALA A 22 1.80 12.59 2.22
C ALA A 22 1.35 14.04 1.97
N ILE A 23 0.32 14.47 2.70
CA ILE A 23 -0.16 15.85 2.65
C ILE A 23 0.72 16.74 3.54
N SER A 24 1.20 17.86 2.98
CA SER A 24 1.98 18.86 3.73
C SER A 24 1.15 19.46 4.86
N GLY A 25 1.73 19.57 6.06
CA GLY A 25 1.01 19.98 7.28
C GLY A 25 0.04 18.91 7.84
N GLY A 26 -0.19 17.81 7.12
CA GLY A 26 -1.14 16.75 7.47
C GLY A 26 -0.49 15.48 8.01
N THR A 27 0.56 15.58 8.84
CA THR A 27 1.36 14.42 9.29
C THR A 27 0.49 13.35 9.96
N ILE A 28 -0.36 13.71 10.92
CA ILE A 28 -1.19 12.75 11.67
C ILE A 28 -2.20 12.07 10.74
N THR A 29 -2.86 12.84 9.87
CA THR A 29 -3.79 12.31 8.87
C THR A 29 -3.09 11.37 7.90
N SER A 30 -1.91 11.72 7.41
CA SER A 30 -1.13 10.90 6.48
C SER A 30 -0.70 9.58 7.12
N GLN A 31 -0.29 9.59 8.39
CA GLN A 31 -0.01 8.35 9.13
C GLN A 31 -1.28 7.53 9.40
N GLY A 32 -2.42 8.18 9.64
CA GLY A 32 -3.72 7.54 9.77
C GLY A 32 -4.11 6.80 8.50
N VAL A 33 -3.96 7.44 7.34
CA VAL A 33 -4.21 6.82 6.02
C VAL A 33 -3.28 5.63 5.78
N GLN A 34 -2.00 5.72 6.13
CA GLN A 34 -1.08 4.58 5.99
C GLN A 34 -1.56 3.37 6.80
N ARG A 35 -1.90 3.57 8.08
CA ARG A 35 -2.44 2.51 8.95
C ARG A 35 -3.78 1.98 8.46
N MET A 36 -4.64 2.87 7.97
CA MET A 36 -5.93 2.48 7.40
C MET A 36 -5.73 1.55 6.20
N LEU A 37 -4.85 1.90 5.25
CA LEU A 37 -4.58 1.07 4.09
C LEU A 37 -4.01 -0.29 4.48
N GLU A 38 -3.07 -0.34 5.42
CA GLU A 38 -2.54 -1.58 5.96
C GLU A 38 -3.63 -2.44 6.61
N ASN A 39 -4.32 -1.91 7.62
CA ASN A 39 -5.30 -2.65 8.41
C ASN A 39 -6.53 -3.07 7.61
N SER A 40 -6.98 -2.24 6.67
CA SER A 40 -8.16 -2.54 5.85
C SER A 40 -7.87 -3.55 4.74
N LEU A 41 -6.64 -3.60 4.22
CA LEU A 41 -6.29 -4.46 3.09
C LEU A 41 -5.62 -5.78 3.51
N GLU A 42 -4.93 -5.82 4.65
CA GLU A 42 -4.28 -7.04 5.15
C GLU A 42 -5.21 -8.27 5.22
N PRO A 43 -6.47 -8.17 5.68
CA PRO A 43 -7.40 -9.31 5.71
C PRO A 43 -7.69 -9.89 4.32
N TYR A 44 -7.52 -9.10 3.25
CA TYR A 44 -7.72 -9.51 1.87
C TYR A 44 -6.46 -10.11 1.23
N SER A 45 -5.36 -10.25 1.95
CA SER A 45 -4.10 -10.78 1.42
C SER A 45 -4.24 -12.15 0.74
N ALA A 46 -5.09 -13.04 1.27
CA ALA A 46 -5.38 -14.33 0.64
C ALA A 46 -6.13 -14.18 -0.70
N PHE A 47 -7.06 -13.23 -0.78
CA PHE A 47 -7.78 -12.91 -2.01
C PHE A 47 -6.84 -12.31 -3.06
N PHE A 48 -5.95 -11.40 -2.67
CA PHE A 48 -4.96 -10.83 -3.60
C PHE A 48 -4.01 -11.87 -4.19
N LYS A 49 -3.58 -12.87 -3.39
CA LYS A 49 -2.77 -13.99 -3.89
C LYS A 49 -3.53 -14.81 -4.94
N LYS A 50 -4.83 -15.05 -4.73
CA LYS A 50 -5.66 -15.76 -5.73
C LYS A 50 -5.81 -14.94 -7.01
N LEU A 51 -6.05 -13.63 -6.89
CA LEU A 51 -6.14 -12.73 -8.04
C LEU A 51 -4.82 -12.67 -8.83
N SER A 52 -3.66 -12.68 -8.19
CA SER A 52 -2.37 -12.69 -8.91
C SER A 52 -2.14 -13.98 -9.67
N GLN A 53 -2.54 -15.13 -9.10
CA GLN A 53 -2.46 -16.43 -9.77
C GLN A 53 -3.42 -16.55 -10.95
N GLY A 54 -4.62 -15.98 -10.85
CA GLY A 54 -5.59 -15.96 -11.96
C GLY A 54 -5.12 -15.13 -13.17
N LYS A 55 -4.24 -14.15 -12.97
CA LYS A 55 -3.69 -13.32 -14.05
C LYS A 55 -2.59 -14.00 -14.88
N GLU A 56 -2.00 -15.10 -14.41
CA GLU A 56 -1.00 -15.87 -15.15
C GLU A 56 -1.64 -16.83 -16.17
N VAL A 57 -2.95 -17.10 -16.09
CA VAL A 57 -3.66 -18.03 -16.98
C VAL A 57 -4.17 -17.36 -18.26
N GLU A 58 -4.26 -16.02 -18.29
CA GLU A 58 -4.71 -15.23 -19.47
C GLU A 58 -3.58 -14.51 -20.23
N LYS A 59 -2.31 -14.78 -19.92
CA LYS A 59 -1.15 -14.27 -20.67
C LYS A 59 -0.43 -15.40 -21.38
#